data_AF-A0A8S9W067-F1
#
_entry.id   AF-A0A8S9W067-F1
#
_cell.length_a   1.000
_cell.length_b   1.000
_cell.length_c   1.000
_cell.angle_alpha   90.00
_cell.angle_beta   90.00
_cell.angle_gamma   90.00
#
_symmetry.space_group_name_H-M   'P 1'
#
loop_
_entity.id
_entity.type
_entity.pdbx_description
1 polymer ?
#
loop_
_entity_poly.entity_id
_entity_poly.type
_entity_poly.pdbx_seq_one_letter_code
_entity_poly.pdbx_strand_id
1 'polypeptide(L)' 'MVEVKFKRRKYGGKRTTVTKLFRVVAVLNEETGDYHIHMTNIPVTRLSAEDIASLYGAR' A
#
# COMPACT_ATOMS: atom_id res chain seq x y z
N MET A 1 -4.35 4.29 8.94
CA MET A 1 -4.30 2.91 8.40
C MET A 1 -5.66 2.61 7.79
N VAL A 2 -5.71 1.91 6.66
CA VAL A 2 -6.94 1.63 5.90
C VAL A 2 -7.25 0.14 5.99
N GLU A 3 -8.44 -0.20 6.44
CA GLU A 3 -8.93 -1.58 6.40
C GLU A 3 -9.52 -1.88 5.02
N VAL A 4 -8.99 -2.89 4.33
CA VAL A 4 -9.47 -3.33 3.03
C VAL A 4 -9.98 -4.76 3.13
N LYS A 5 -11.24 -4.96 2.74
CA LYS A 5 -11.87 -6.27 2.60
C LYS A 5 -11.85 -6.67 1.13
N PHE A 6 -11.18 -7.77 0.81
CA PHE A 6 -11.13 -8.27 -0.55
C PHE A 6 -11.33 -9.79 -0.61
N LYS A 7 -11.92 -10.26 -1.71
CA LYS A 7 -12.08 -11.69 -1.98
C LYS A 7 -10.77 -12.23 -2.52
N ARG A 8 -10.15 -13.21 -1.85
CA ARG A 8 -8.98 -13.92 -2.41
C ARG A 8 -9.37 -14.62 -3.71
N ARG A 9 -8.36 -14.82 -4.57
CA ARG A 9 -8.48 -15.68 -5.74
C ARG A 9 -8.82 -17.11 -5.29
N LYS A 10 -9.58 -17.84 -6.10
CA LYS A 10 -10.03 -19.19 -5.77
C LYS A 10 -8.81 -20.12 -5.72
N TYR A 11 -8.54 -20.74 -4.57
CA TYR A 11 -7.52 -21.78 -4.42
C TYR A 11 -8.23 -23.06 -3.97
N GLY A 12 -7.99 -24.18 -4.66
CA GLY A 12 -8.58 -25.48 -4.33
C GLY A 12 -10.12 -25.51 -4.30
N GLY A 13 -10.78 -24.71 -5.13
CA GLY A 13 -12.26 -24.67 -5.20
C GLY A 13 -12.94 -23.82 -4.12
N LYS A 14 -12.24 -23.38 -3.08
CA LYS A 14 -12.79 -22.52 -2.01
C LYS A 14 -12.42 -21.05 -2.24
N ARG A 15 -13.35 -20.14 -1.92
CA ARG A 15 -13.13 -18.68 -2.00
C ARG A 15 -13.29 -18.08 -0.61
N THR A 16 -12.23 -17.47 -0.10
CA THR A 16 -12.21 -16.86 1.23
C THR A 16 -12.15 -15.35 1.10
N THR A 17 -12.95 -14.63 1.88
CA THR A 17 -12.85 -13.18 2.02
C THR A 17 -11.87 -12.87 3.14
N VAL A 18 -10.92 -11.97 2.89
CA VAL A 18 -9.92 -11.58 3.88
C VAL A 18 -10.01 -10.08 4.11
N THR A 19 -9.94 -9.70 5.38
CA THR A 19 -9.77 -8.32 5.84
C THR A 19 -8.30 -8.11 6.15
N LYS A 20 -7.67 -7.08 5.58
CA LYS A 20 -6.31 -6.68 5.93
C LYS A 20 -6.23 -5.18 6.16
N LEU A 21 -5.39 -4.79 7.11
CA LEU A 21 -4.99 -3.42 7.33
C LEU A 21 -3.82 -3.09 6.41
N PHE A 22 -3.95 -1.98 5.69
CA PHE A 22 -2.92 -1.41 4.85
C PHE A 22 -2.51 -0.04 5.38
N ARG A 23 -1.24 0.29 5.19
CA ARG A 23 -0.69 1.62 5.41
C ARG A 23 -0.80 2.39 4.10
N VAL A 24 -1.29 3.63 4.19
CA VAL A 24 -1.27 4.57 3.07
C VAL A 24 -0.19 5.59 3.37
N VAL A 25 0.66 5.84 2.37
CA VAL A 25 1.74 6.82 2.40
C VAL A 25 1.46 7.81 1.27
N ALA A 26 1.35 9.09 1.59
CA ALA A 26 1.23 10.14 0.59
C ALA A 26 2.50 10.99 0.65
N VAL A 27 3.17 11.17 -0.49
CA VAL A 27 4.37 11.97 -0.61
C VAL A 27 4.09 13.11 -1.58
N LEU A 28 4.32 14.33 -1.13
CA LEU A 28 4.22 15.52 -1.98
C LEU A 28 5.42 15.55 -2.92
N ASN A 29 5.16 15.63 -4.22
CA ASN A 29 6.17 15.97 -5.20
C ASN A 29 6.26 17.50 -5.27
N GLU A 30 7.35 18.07 -4.77
CA GLU A 30 7.54 19.52 -4.77
C GLU A 30 7.77 20.10 -6.18
N GLU A 31 8.20 19.28 -7.15
CA GLU A 31 8.44 19.72 -8.53
C GLU A 31 7.14 19.86 -9.33
N THR A 32 6.18 18.95 -9.14
CA THR A 32 4.90 18.99 -9.86
C THR A 32 3.75 19.56 -9.02
N GLY A 33 3.91 19.61 -7.70
CA GLY A 33 2.86 19.98 -6.75
C GLY A 33 1.84 18.86 -6.49
N ASP A 34 2.05 17.67 -7.06
CA ASP A 34 1.12 16.53 -6.94
C ASP A 34 1.47 15.62 -5.76
N TYR A 35 0.45 14.92 -5.24
CA TYR A 35 0.65 13.88 -4.25
C TYR A 35 0.77 12.50 -4.89
N HIS A 36 1.88 11.81 -4.64
CA HIS A 36 2.04 10.40 -4.93
C HIS A 36 1.55 9.58 -3.75
N ILE A 37 0.44 8.87 -3.93
CA ILE A 37 -0.20 8.07 -2.89
C ILE A 37 0.09 6.58 -3.12
N HIS A 38 0.73 5.95 -2.15
CA HIS A 38 1.08 4.53 -2.16
C HIS A 38 0.33 3.77 -1.06
N MET A 39 -0.25 2.62 -1.40
CA MET A 39 -0.84 1.70 -0.43
C MET A 39 0.07 0.49 -0.25
N THR A 40 0.57 0.28 0.96
CA THR A 40 1.52 -0.78 1.30
C THR A 40 1.06 -1.57 2.53
N ASN A 41 1.35 -2.87 2.57
CA ASN A 41 1.18 -3.70 3.76
C ASN A 41 2.47 -3.81 4.60
N ILE A 42 3.50 -3.02 4.26
CA ILE A 42 4.79 -3.02 4.97
C ILE A 42 4.68 -2.10 6.19
N PRO A 43 5.02 -2.60 7.39
CA PRO A 43 4.97 -1.81 8.62
C PRO A 43 6.04 -0.69 8.61
N VAL A 44 5.78 0.39 9.33
CA VAL A 44 6.70 1.53 9.47
C VAL A 44 8.04 1.15 10.10
N THR A 45 8.07 0.10 10.92
CA THR A 45 9.30 -0.45 11.51
C THR A 45 10.23 -1.11 10.49
N ARG A 46 9.72 -1.44 9.29
CA ARG A 46 10.51 -2.07 8.22
C ARG A 46 10.88 -1.10 7.11
N LEU A 47 9.97 -0.20 6.72
CA LEU A 47 10.24 0.84 5.72
C LEU A 47 9.58 2.16 6.13
N SER A 48 10.33 3.25 6.04
CA SER A 48 9.83 4.59 6.30
C SER A 48 8.87 5.05 5.18
N ALA A 49 8.28 6.23 5.35
CA ALA A 49 7.48 6.83 4.27
C ALA A 49 8.36 7.17 3.06
N GLU A 50 9.56 7.72 3.28
CA GLU A 50 10.50 8.03 2.19
C GLU A 50 10.97 6.78 1.46
N ASP A 51 11.25 5.69 2.18
CA ASP A 51 11.67 4.42 1.56
C ASP A 51 10.60 3.87 0.62
N ILE A 52 9.33 3.94 1.03
CA ILE A 52 8.19 3.52 0.20
C ILE A 52 8.08 4.43 -1.03
N ALA A 53 8.26 5.73 -0.86
CA ALA A 53 8.23 6.68 -1.97
C ALA A 53 9.38 6.46 -2.95
N SER A 54 10.58 6.14 -2.47
CA SER A 54 11.72 5.80 -3.33
C SER A 54 11.52 4.47 -4.05
N LEU A 55 11.05 3.45 -3.35
CA LEU A 55 10.81 2.11 -3.90
C LEU A 55 9.73 2.09 -4.98
N TYR A 56 8.63 2.84 -4.77
CA TYR A 56 7.48 2.87 -5.67
C TYR A 56 7.45 4.09 -6.58
N GLY A 57 8.28 5.11 -6.33
CA GLY A 57 8.40 6.31 -7.15
C GLY A 57 9.30 6.15 -8.37
N ALA A 58 10.09 5.07 -8.44
CA ALA A 58 10.86 4.70 -9.64
C ALA A 58 10.00 4.08 -10.76
N ARG A 59 8.69 4.34 -10.78
CA ARG A 59 7.72 3.60 -11.60
C ARG A 59 6.84 4.50 -12.45
#